data_AF-A0A2T9Y3T2-F1
#
_entry.id   AF-A0A2T9Y3T2-F1
#
_cell.length_a   1.000
_cell.length_b   1.000
_cell.length_c   1.000
_cell.angle_alpha   90.00
_cell.angle_beta   90.00
_cell.angle_gamma   90.00
#
_symmetry.space_group_name_H-M   'P 1'
#
loop_
_entity.id
_entity.type
_entity.pdbx_description
1 polymer ?
#
loop_
_entity_poly.entity_id
_entity_poly.type
_entity_poly.pdbx_seq_one_letter_code
_entity_poly.pdbx_strand_id
1 'polypeptide(L)'
;TTIQDDDVVPMEIDSLKSSRRGRISPEERKRRLDFNLCLYCGKPVTTIKHQPLVSSIVYNNFILPVSLYFNNKIFKLKALIDSGASENFINSELIKKLNLPETPLPFRISVETVDGNLKGEAKRREM
;
A
#
# COMPACT_ATOMS: atom_id res chain seq x y z
N THR A 1 -25.80 -13.22 25.59
CA THR A 1 -25.87 -14.17 24.47
C THR A 1 -24.47 -14.65 24.20
N THR A 2 -24.16 -15.88 24.59
CA THR A 2 -22.85 -16.52 24.40
C THR A 2 -22.73 -16.92 22.93
N ILE A 3 -21.77 -16.35 22.21
CA ILE A 3 -21.42 -16.80 20.86
C ILE A 3 -20.82 -18.20 21.02
N GLN A 4 -21.45 -19.19 20.41
CA GLN A 4 -20.95 -20.57 20.36
C GLN A 4 -19.77 -20.59 19.36
N ASP A 5 -18.64 -21.18 19.75
CA ASP A 5 -17.40 -21.22 18.95
C ASP A 5 -17.58 -21.88 17.56
N ASP A 6 -18.69 -22.61 17.35
CA ASP A 6 -19.01 -23.30 16.10
C ASP A 6 -19.37 -22.37 14.93
N ASP A 7 -19.60 -21.06 15.17
CA ASP A 7 -19.87 -20.07 14.12
C ASP A 7 -18.60 -19.39 13.58
N VAL A 8 -17.41 -19.69 14.13
CA VAL A 8 -16.14 -19.13 13.65
C VAL A 8 -15.62 -19.96 12.49
N VAL A 9 -16.16 -19.72 11.30
CA VAL A 9 -15.60 -20.30 10.07
C VAL A 9 -14.30 -19.56 9.73
N PRO A 10 -13.15 -20.25 9.65
CA PRO A 10 -11.92 -19.65 9.16
C PRO A 10 -12.16 -19.14 7.74
N MET A 11 -11.78 -17.89 7.48
CA MET A 11 -11.89 -17.33 6.14
C MET A 11 -11.00 -18.14 5.19
N GLU A 12 -11.58 -18.78 4.16
CA GLU A 12 -10.80 -19.51 3.17
C GLU A 12 -9.82 -18.54 2.48
N ILE A 13 -8.52 -18.81 2.60
CA ILE A 13 -7.48 -18.00 1.98
C ILE A 13 -7.37 -18.44 0.51
N ASP A 14 -8.09 -17.75 -0.38
CA ASP A 14 -8.01 -17.91 -1.85
C ASP A 14 -6.57 -17.79 -2.41
N SER A 15 -5.65 -17.25 -1.61
CA SER A 15 -4.25 -17.04 -1.98
C SER A 15 -3.41 -18.32 -2.04
N LEU A 16 -3.85 -19.44 -1.46
CA LEU A 16 -3.09 -20.71 -1.51
C LEU A 16 -3.15 -21.39 -2.89
N LYS A 17 -4.10 -21.02 -3.75
CA LYS A 17 -4.25 -21.54 -5.12
C LYS A 17 -3.72 -20.60 -6.20
N SER A 18 -3.38 -19.35 -5.86
CA SER A 18 -2.83 -18.42 -6.84
C SER A 18 -1.34 -18.70 -6.97
N SER A 19 -0.91 -19.28 -8.09
CA SER A 19 0.49 -19.21 -8.48
C SER A 19 0.92 -17.75 -8.34
N ARG A 20 1.99 -17.50 -7.57
CA ARG A 20 2.54 -16.14 -7.42
C ARG A 20 2.78 -15.60 -8.81
N ARG A 21 1.94 -14.67 -9.26
CA ARG A 21 2.08 -14.04 -10.57
C ARG A 21 3.37 -13.25 -10.52
N GLY A 22 4.38 -13.70 -11.26
CA GLY A 22 5.62 -12.96 -11.43
C GLY A 22 5.36 -11.59 -12.04
N ARG A 23 6.38 -10.71 -11.99
CA ARG A 23 6.32 -9.40 -12.64
C ARG A 23 5.92 -9.57 -14.10
N ILE A 24 4.91 -8.84 -14.55
CA ILE A 24 4.50 -8.83 -15.95
C ILE A 24 5.67 -8.35 -16.82
N SER A 25 5.89 -9.00 -17.97
CA SER A 25 6.95 -8.57 -18.88
C SER A 25 6.60 -7.19 -19.47
N PRO A 26 7.60 -6.41 -19.90
CA PRO A 26 7.36 -5.11 -20.56
C PRO A 26 6.45 -5.23 -21.78
N GLU A 27 6.59 -6.30 -22.56
CA GLU A 27 5.80 -6.58 -23.76
C GLU A 27 4.34 -6.86 -23.38
N GLU A 28 4.12 -7.69 -22.35
CA GLU A 28 2.78 -8.00 -21.85
C GLU A 28 2.12 -6.77 -21.22
N ARG A 29 2.89 -5.91 -20.54
CA ARG A 29 2.41 -4.63 -20.02
C ARG A 29 1.92 -3.72 -21.16
N LYS A 30 2.72 -3.57 -22.23
CA LYS A 30 2.35 -2.76 -23.40
C LYS A 30 1.09 -3.31 -24.06
N ARG A 31 1.02 -4.62 -24.30
CA ARG A 31 -0.19 -5.28 -24.83
C ARG A 31 -1.41 -4.99 -23.97
N ARG A 32 -1.30 -5.08 -22.64
CA ARG A 32 -2.45 -4.81 -21.76
C ARG A 32 -2.91 -3.36 -21.80
N LEU A 33 -2.00 -2.40 -21.96
CA LEU A 33 -2.34 -0.99 -22.12
C LEU A 33 -3.01 -0.73 -23.47
N ASP A 34 -2.43 -1.22 -24.57
CA ASP A 34 -2.94 -1.00 -25.93
C ASP A 34 -4.36 -1.59 -26.12
N PHE A 35 -4.66 -2.70 -25.44
CA PHE A 35 -5.94 -3.41 -25.55
C PHE A 35 -6.90 -3.18 -24.36
N ASN A 36 -6.65 -2.19 -23.50
CA ASN A 36 -7.48 -1.89 -22.32
C ASN A 36 -7.80 -3.13 -21.45
N LEU A 37 -6.75 -3.91 -21.14
CA LEU A 37 -6.79 -5.07 -20.27
C LEU A 37 -6.21 -4.73 -18.89
N CYS A 38 -6.72 -5.37 -17.84
CA CYS A 38 -6.19 -5.15 -16.48
C CYS A 38 -4.77 -5.65 -16.31
N LEU A 39 -3.92 -4.81 -15.73
CA LEU A 39 -2.52 -5.09 -15.47
C LEU A 39 -2.30 -6.29 -14.52
N TYR A 40 -3.28 -6.61 -13.67
CA TYR A 40 -3.19 -7.73 -12.72
C TYR A 40 -3.68 -9.05 -13.33
N CYS A 41 -4.93 -9.09 -13.82
CA CYS A 41 -5.58 -10.32 -14.26
C CYS A 41 -5.62 -10.56 -15.77
N GLY A 42 -5.22 -9.58 -16.59
CA GLY A 42 -5.20 -9.70 -18.06
C GLY A 42 -6.58 -9.76 -18.72
N LYS A 43 -7.66 -9.60 -17.96
CA LYS A 43 -9.04 -9.56 -18.48
C LYS A 43 -9.39 -8.16 -18.99
N PRO A 44 -10.31 -8.02 -19.95
CA PRO A 44 -10.81 -6.72 -20.38
C PRO A 44 -11.35 -5.95 -19.19
N VAL A 45 -10.98 -4.68 -19.07
CA VAL A 45 -11.36 -3.82 -17.93
C VAL A 45 -12.89 -3.76 -17.73
N THR A 46 -13.66 -3.91 -18.81
CA THR A 46 -15.14 -3.98 -18.79
C THR A 46 -15.70 -5.25 -18.14
N THR A 47 -14.97 -6.37 -18.20
CA THR A 47 -15.42 -7.68 -17.70
C THR A 47 -15.01 -7.91 -16.25
N ILE A 48 -14.27 -6.96 -15.66
CA ILE A 48 -13.81 -7.07 -14.29
C ILE A 48 -14.87 -6.44 -13.39
N LYS A 49 -15.39 -7.22 -12.44
CA LYS A 49 -16.10 -6.67 -11.28
C LYS A 49 -15.21 -5.75 -10.42
N HIS A 50 -13.89 -5.78 -10.64
CA HIS A 50 -12.98 -4.70 -10.30
C HIS A 50 -13.12 -3.62 -11.38
N GLN A 51 -14.23 -2.89 -11.35
CA GLN A 51 -14.30 -1.62 -12.05
C GLN A 51 -13.03 -0.83 -11.69
N PRO A 52 -12.31 -0.24 -12.65
CA PRO A 52 -11.44 0.85 -12.28
C PRO A 52 -12.40 1.89 -11.69
N LEU A 53 -12.15 2.32 -10.46
CA LEU A 53 -12.82 3.47 -9.87
C LEU A 53 -12.40 4.76 -10.62
N VAL A 54 -12.48 4.75 -11.95
CA VAL A 54 -12.61 5.95 -12.79
C VAL A 54 -14.12 6.24 -12.92
N SER A 55 -14.80 6.21 -11.78
CA SER A 55 -15.99 6.99 -11.54
C SER A 55 -15.85 7.47 -10.12
N SER A 56 -16.08 8.77 -9.96
CA SER A 56 -16.03 9.65 -8.79
C SER A 56 -16.72 9.15 -7.50
N ILE A 57 -16.53 7.89 -7.09
CA ILE A 57 -17.07 7.31 -5.85
C ILE A 57 -16.03 7.48 -4.76
N VAL A 58 -16.12 8.68 -4.18
CA VAL A 58 -15.91 9.03 -2.78
C VAL A 58 -15.94 7.82 -1.85
N TYR A 59 -14.77 7.28 -1.55
CA TYR A 59 -14.48 6.63 -0.28
C TYR A 59 -13.06 7.03 0.10
N ASN A 60 -12.93 7.99 1.01
CA ASN A 60 -11.68 8.29 1.73
C ASN A 60 -11.30 7.12 2.67
N ASN A 61 -11.40 5.86 2.20
CA ASN A 61 -11.30 4.66 3.03
C ASN A 61 -9.87 4.12 3.13
N PHE A 62 -8.92 4.69 2.40
CA PHE A 62 -7.50 4.35 2.55
C PHE A 62 -6.79 5.24 3.56
N ILE A 63 -7.49 6.17 4.22
CA ILE A 63 -6.90 6.99 5.28
C ILE A 63 -7.35 6.45 6.63
N LEU A 64 -6.43 5.83 7.37
CA LEU A 64 -6.69 5.31 8.71
C LEU A 64 -6.24 6.31 9.79
N PRO A 65 -7.04 6.54 10.83
CA PRO A 65 -6.55 7.20 12.03
C PRO A 65 -5.52 6.29 12.72
N VAL A 66 -4.33 6.82 12.99
CA VAL A 66 -3.24 6.11 13.67
C VAL A 66 -2.75 6.89 14.88
N SER A 67 -2.14 6.19 15.83
CA SER A 67 -1.51 6.80 17.00
C SER A 67 -0.02 6.49 16.99
N LEU A 68 0.81 7.52 16.94
CA LEU A 68 2.26 7.39 17.06
C LEU A 68 2.65 7.60 18.53
N TYR A 69 3.34 6.61 19.10
CA TYR A 69 3.80 6.64 20.49
C TYR A 69 5.30 6.92 20.54
N PHE A 70 5.70 7.96 21.28
CA PHE A 70 7.11 8.29 21.48
C PHE A 70 7.32 9.06 22.80
N ASN A 71 8.28 8.62 23.63
CA ASN A 71 8.62 9.24 24.92
C ASN A 71 7.39 9.59 25.78
N ASN A 72 6.49 8.62 26.00
CA ASN A 72 5.24 8.77 26.73
C ASN A 72 4.24 9.81 26.15
N LYS A 73 4.49 10.30 24.93
CA LYS A 73 3.56 11.14 24.18
C LYS A 73 2.84 10.32 23.12
N ILE A 74 1.60 10.72 22.84
CA ILE A 74 0.74 10.11 21.83
C ILE A 74 0.39 11.19 20.80
N PHE A 75 0.70 10.94 19.53
CA PHE A 75 0.33 11.81 18.43
C PHE A 75 -0.75 11.13 17.59
N LYS A 76 -1.93 11.76 17.53
CA LYS A 76 -3.04 11.28 16.69
C LYS A 76 -2.83 11.80 15.27
N LEU A 77 -2.66 10.88 14.32
CA LEU A 77 -2.34 11.16 12.93
C LEU A 77 -3.30 10.42 12.00
N LYS A 78 -3.17 10.70 10.71
CA LYS A 78 -3.83 9.97 9.64
C LYS A 78 -2.75 9.35 8.76
N ALA A 79 -2.90 8.08 8.40
CA ALA A 79 -1.98 7.35 7.53
C ALA A 79 -2.71 6.84 6.29
N LEU A 80 -2.04 6.87 5.15
CA LEU A 80 -2.53 6.28 3.90
C LEU A 80 -2.18 4.79 3.88
N ILE A 81 -3.14 3.93 3.57
CA ILE A 81 -2.91 2.53 3.22
C ILE A 81 -2.52 2.49 1.74
N ASP A 82 -1.29 2.08 1.46
CA ASP A 82 -0.78 1.94 0.10
C ASP A 82 -0.15 0.56 -0.09
N SER A 83 -0.88 -0.34 -0.75
CA SER A 83 -0.34 -1.67 -1.10
C SER A 83 0.72 -1.63 -2.19
N GLY A 84 0.90 -0.49 -2.87
CA GLY A 84 1.96 -0.26 -3.85
C GLY A 84 3.28 0.18 -3.22
N ALA A 85 3.28 0.54 -1.93
CA ALA A 85 4.48 0.90 -1.19
C ALA A 85 5.19 -0.35 -0.64
N SER A 86 6.50 -0.45 -0.88
CA SER A 86 7.31 -1.54 -0.30
C SER A 86 7.51 -1.40 1.21
N GLU A 87 7.39 -0.19 1.75
CA GLU A 87 7.71 0.14 3.14
C GLU A 87 6.77 1.20 3.71
N ASN A 88 6.82 1.38 5.03
CA ASN A 88 6.12 2.46 5.71
C ASN A 88 6.96 3.75 5.65
N PHE A 89 6.36 4.82 5.12
CA PHE A 89 7.00 6.12 5.01
C PHE A 89 6.29 7.16 5.90
N ILE A 90 7.06 8.11 6.41
CA ILE A 90 6.57 9.24 7.18
C ILE A 90 7.14 10.54 6.63
N ASN A 91 6.32 11.58 6.56
CA ASN A 91 6.73 12.89 6.05
C ASN A 91 7.82 13.51 6.95
N SER A 92 8.92 13.97 6.36
CA SER A 92 10.08 14.50 7.09
C SER A 92 9.80 15.85 7.79
N GLU A 93 8.93 16.69 7.24
CA GLU A 93 8.48 17.93 7.91
C GLU A 93 7.65 17.61 9.16
N LEU A 94 6.83 16.55 9.10
CA LEU A 94 6.09 16.08 10.26
C LEU A 94 7.03 15.58 11.37
N ILE A 95 8.06 14.82 11.01
CA ILE A 95 9.10 14.37 11.96
C ILE A 95 9.75 15.57 12.67
N LYS A 96 10.15 16.61 11.92
CA LYS A 96 10.72 17.85 12.46
C LYS A 96 9.74 18.56 13.38
N LYS A 97 8.47 18.70 12.97
CA LYS A 97 7.41 19.35 13.76
C LYS A 97 7.14 18.63 15.08
N LEU A 98 7.22 17.30 15.08
CA LEU A 98 7.02 16.48 16.28
C LEU A 98 8.30 16.34 17.14
N ASN A 99 9.42 16.93 16.69
CA ASN A 99 10.75 16.83 17.30
C ASN A 99 11.16 15.36 17.56
N LEU A 100 10.90 14.51 16.57
CA LEU A 100 11.26 13.09 16.63
C LEU A 100 12.71 12.90 16.16
N PRO A 101 13.47 12.01 16.80
CA PRO A 101 14.87 11.78 16.43
C PRO A 101 14.96 11.10 15.06
N GLU A 102 15.93 11.56 14.26
CA GLU A 102 16.25 10.99 12.95
C GLU A 102 17.62 10.32 13.01
N THR A 103 17.68 9.03 12.68
CA THR A 103 18.95 8.31 12.51
C THR A 103 19.22 8.13 11.02
N PRO A 104 20.41 8.50 10.52
CA PRO A 104 20.77 8.25 9.13
C PRO A 104 20.85 6.74 8.88
N LEU A 105 20.34 6.30 7.72
CA LEU A 105 20.47 4.91 7.31
C LEU A 105 21.91 4.60 6.86
N PRO A 106 22.42 3.37 7.10
CA PRO A 106 23.75 2.96 6.65
C PRO A 106 23.86 2.91 5.12
N PHE A 107 22.75 2.75 4.41
CA PHE A 107 22.66 2.85 2.96
C PHE A 107 21.41 3.63 2.55
N ARG A 108 21.52 4.35 1.43
CA ARG A 108 20.39 5.11 0.88
C ARG A 108 19.38 4.18 0.22
N ILE A 109 18.11 4.33 0.59
CA ILE A 109 17.01 3.64 -0.10
C ILE A 109 16.50 4.56 -1.20
N SER A 110 16.74 4.19 -2.46
CA SER A 110 16.21 4.90 -3.62
C SER A 110 14.70 4.65 -3.74
N VAL A 111 13.89 5.72 -3.65
CA VAL A 111 12.44 5.63 -3.85
C VAL A 111 12.09 6.13 -5.25
N GLU A 112 11.71 5.20 -6.13
CA GLU A 112 11.22 5.50 -7.48
C GLU A 112 9.70 5.60 -7.45
N THR A 113 9.17 6.75 -7.87
CA THR A 113 7.72 6.95 -8.00
C THR A 113 7.24 6.49 -9.39
N VAL A 114 5.93 6.34 -9.57
CA VAL A 114 5.32 5.88 -10.84
C VAL A 114 5.68 6.75 -12.06
N ASP A 115 6.09 8.00 -11.81
CA ASP A 115 6.51 8.95 -12.85
C ASP A 115 8.01 8.82 -13.20
N GLY A 116 8.73 7.85 -12.62
CA GLY A 116 10.18 7.67 -12.80
C GLY A 116 11.03 8.74 -12.11
N ASN A 117 10.40 9.70 -11.42
CA ASN A 117 11.10 10.75 -10.70
C ASN A 117 11.44 10.28 -9.27
N LEU A 118 12.73 10.36 -8.91
CA LEU A 118 13.22 10.22 -7.55
C LEU A 118 12.77 11.45 -6.72
N LYS A 119 11.86 11.27 -5.77
CA LYS A 119 11.33 12.40 -4.99
C LYS A 119 11.35 12.24 -3.46
N GLY A 120 12.11 11.30 -2.90
CA GLY A 120 12.27 11.27 -1.45
C GLY A 120 13.22 10.23 -0.90
N GLU A 121 13.75 10.54 0.30
CA GLU A 121 14.58 9.68 1.13
C GLU A 121 13.70 9.04 2.21
N ALA A 122 13.78 7.72 2.36
CA ALA A 122 13.09 7.01 3.43
C ALA A 122 14.02 6.72 4.59
N LYS A 123 13.53 6.84 5.83
CA LYS A 123 14.27 6.50 7.06
C LYS A 123 13.57 5.34 7.75
N ARG A 124 14.30 4.23 7.97
CA ARG A 124 13.80 3.02 8.64
C ARG A 124 14.51 2.85 10.00
N ARG A 125 13.80 2.32 11.00
CA ARG A 125 14.38 1.83 12.27
C ARG A 125 14.62 0.32 12.17
N GLU A 126 15.77 -0.15 12.61
CA GLU A 126 15.94 -1.53 13.09
C GLU A 126 15.61 -1.57 14.60
N MET A 127 15.10 -2.74 15.02
CA MET A 127 14.57 -3.03 16.35
C MET A 127 15.68 -3.25 17.37
#